data_AF-A0A7V4XD31-F1
#
_entry.id   AF-A0A7V4XD31-F1
#
_cell.length_a   1.000
_cell.length_b   1.000
_cell.length_c   1.000
_cell.angle_alpha   90.00
_cell.angle_beta   90.00
_cell.angle_gamma   90.00
#
_symmetry.space_group_name_H-M   'P 1'
#
loop_
_entity.id
_entity.type
_entity.pdbx_description
1 polymer ?
#
loop_
_entity_poly.entity_id
_entity_poly.type
_entity_poly.pdbx_seq_one_letter_code
_entity_poly.pdbx_strand_id
1 'polypeptide(L)'
;MTPGQRCRAIYSGTSVDHIPRQEFYIWEEALDDWKEQGLPEDWEQRNLFNFDPPGKISTGWDLGWCAPPFVPFYEQKIIESQGDYEIIQDIAGRWLEVFTGRRHGFMPDYQK
;
A
#
# COMPACT_ATOMS: atom_id res chain seq x y z
N MET A 1 -25.79 1.78 8.89
CA MET A 1 -25.01 2.85 8.22
C MET A 1 -24.36 2.27 6.98
N THR A 2 -24.25 3.04 5.89
CA THR A 2 -23.44 2.62 4.74
C THR A 2 -21.94 2.61 5.12
N PRO A 3 -21.08 1.85 4.42
CA PRO A 3 -19.65 1.85 4.71
C PRO A 3 -19.03 3.25 4.73
N GLY A 4 -19.37 4.10 3.75
CA GLY A 4 -18.90 5.49 3.70
C GLY A 4 -19.43 6.36 4.86
N GLN A 5 -20.66 6.13 5.33
CA GLN A 5 -21.18 6.79 6.53
C GLN A 5 -20.41 6.36 7.79
N ARG A 6 -20.05 5.07 7.91
CA ARG A 6 -19.29 4.53 9.03
C ARG A 6 -17.88 5.09 9.08
N CYS A 7 -17.17 5.13 7.95
CA CYS A 7 -15.83 5.75 7.89
C CYS A 7 -15.88 7.22 8.34
N ARG A 8 -16.84 8.01 7.84
CA ARG A 8 -16.99 9.41 8.26
C ARG A 8 -17.28 9.56 9.75
N ALA A 9 -18.14 8.70 10.31
CA ALA A 9 -18.49 8.73 11.72
C ALA A 9 -17.26 8.49 12.62
N ILE A 10 -16.39 7.54 12.26
CA ILE A 10 -15.16 7.27 13.02
C ILE A 10 -14.22 8.47 13.02
N TYR A 11 -13.94 9.05 11.86
CA TYR A 11 -13.09 10.26 11.79
C TYR A 11 -13.70 11.46 12.51
N SER A 12 -15.02 11.46 12.73
CA SER A 12 -15.74 12.50 13.47
C SER A 12 -15.89 12.20 14.97
N GLY A 13 -15.35 11.08 15.46
CA GLY A 13 -15.47 10.67 16.86
C GLY A 13 -16.87 10.22 17.29
N THR A 14 -17.74 9.89 16.34
CA THR A 14 -19.10 9.41 16.60
C THR A 14 -19.09 7.89 16.82
N SER A 15 -19.93 7.40 17.75
CA SER A 15 -20.13 5.98 17.98
C SER A 15 -20.62 5.24 16.72
N VAL A 16 -20.11 4.03 16.52
CA VAL A 16 -20.46 3.14 15.40
C VAL A 16 -20.72 1.73 15.91
N ASP A 17 -21.39 0.91 15.10
CA ASP A 17 -21.69 -0.49 15.40
C ASP A 17 -20.43 -1.38 15.45
N HIS A 18 -19.42 -1.06 14.64
CA HIS A 18 -18.08 -1.64 14.67
C HIS A 18 -17.08 -0.74 13.92
N ILE A 19 -15.79 -0.97 14.09
CA ILE A 19 -14.74 -0.33 13.28
C ILE A 19 -14.66 -1.06 11.92
N PRO A 20 -14.64 -0.35 10.76
CA PRO A 20 -14.49 -0.95 9.44
C PRO A 20 -13.33 -1.92 9.40
N ARG A 21 -13.64 -3.15 8.97
CA ARG A 21 -12.68 -4.22 8.74
C ARG A 21 -12.24 -4.14 7.30
N GLN A 22 -11.00 -3.75 7.08
CA GLN A 22 -10.37 -3.68 5.77
C GLN A 22 -8.91 -4.08 5.91
N GLU A 23 -8.32 -4.50 4.80
CA GLU A 23 -6.89 -4.76 4.71
C GLU A 23 -6.06 -3.47 4.82
N PHE A 24 -4.82 -3.61 5.25
CA PHE A 24 -3.85 -2.54 5.28
C PHE A 24 -2.71 -2.88 4.31
N TYR A 25 -2.83 -2.41 3.06
CA TYR A 25 -1.93 -2.34 1.89
C TYR A 25 -0.64 -3.19 1.75
N ILE A 26 -0.02 -3.76 2.79
CA ILE A 26 1.23 -4.54 2.66
C ILE A 26 1.04 -5.87 3.36
N TRP A 27 0.58 -6.87 2.60
CA TRP A 27 0.27 -8.21 3.07
C TRP A 27 0.92 -9.31 2.22
N GLU A 28 1.65 -9.00 1.14
CA GLU A 28 2.09 -10.02 0.18
C GLU A 28 2.98 -11.08 0.84
N GLU A 29 3.98 -10.67 1.61
CA GLU A 29 4.88 -11.59 2.30
C GLU A 29 4.14 -12.41 3.37
N ALA A 30 3.23 -11.77 4.10
CA ALA A 30 2.40 -12.46 5.10
C ALA A 30 1.43 -13.45 4.46
N LEU A 31 0.86 -13.11 3.31
CA LEU A 31 -0.02 -14.00 2.54
C LEU A 31 0.74 -15.19 1.99
N ASP A 32 1.98 -15.00 1.54
CA ASP A 32 2.83 -16.10 1.07
C ASP A 32 3.15 -17.06 2.22
N ASP A 33 3.56 -16.54 3.38
CA ASP A 33 3.75 -17.35 4.60
C ASP A 33 2.47 -18.10 4.99
N TRP A 34 1.31 -17.44 4.92
CA TRP A 34 0.04 -18.06 5.29
C TRP A 34 -0.42 -19.12 4.30
N LYS A 35 -0.16 -18.97 3.01
CA LYS A 35 -0.41 -20.03 2.01
C LYS A 35 0.36 -21.29 2.38
N GLU A 36 1.62 -21.18 2.79
CA GLU A 36 2.42 -22.32 3.27
C GLU A 36 1.85 -22.92 4.57
N GLN A 37 1.25 -22.08 5.42
CA GLN A 37 0.61 -22.49 6.68
C GLN A 37 -0.84 -22.98 6.53
N GLY A 38 -1.36 -23.06 5.31
CA GLY A 38 -2.68 -23.62 5.01
C GLY A 38 -3.80 -22.60 4.81
N LEU A 39 -3.48 -21.35 4.44
CA LEU A 39 -4.46 -20.41 3.91
C LEU A 39 -5.16 -21.04 2.69
N PRO A 40 -6.50 -21.14 2.67
CA PRO A 40 -7.21 -21.67 1.52
C PRO A 40 -6.93 -20.86 0.25
N GLU A 41 -6.78 -21.53 -0.89
CA GLU A 41 -6.61 -20.85 -2.19
C GLU A 41 -7.78 -19.91 -2.52
N ASP A 42 -8.96 -20.18 -1.99
CA ASP A 42 -10.19 -19.42 -2.17
C ASP A 42 -10.55 -18.54 -0.96
N TRP A 43 -9.56 -18.11 -0.17
CA TRP A 43 -9.79 -17.31 1.05
C TRP A 43 -10.55 -15.99 0.79
N GLU A 44 -10.36 -15.37 -0.39
CA GLU A 44 -11.04 -14.14 -0.79
C GLU A 44 -12.53 -14.37 -1.04
N GLN A 45 -12.88 -15.43 -1.77
CA GLN A 45 -14.27 -15.81 -2.05
C GLN A 45 -15.01 -16.20 -0.76
N ARG A 46 -14.27 -16.74 0.21
CA ARG A 46 -14.77 -17.04 1.55
C ARG A 46 -14.88 -15.81 2.45
N ASN A 47 -14.32 -14.67 2.04
CA ASN A 47 -14.16 -13.47 2.87
C ASN A 47 -13.64 -13.81 4.27
N LEU A 48 -12.52 -14.55 4.35
CA LEU A 48 -12.00 -15.14 5.59
C LEU A 48 -11.83 -14.10 6.72
N PHE A 49 -11.43 -12.89 6.38
CA PHE A 49 -11.20 -11.79 7.33
C PHE A 49 -12.47 -11.00 7.68
N ASN A 50 -13.62 -11.37 7.12
CA ASN A 50 -14.89 -10.69 7.27
C ASN A 50 -14.77 -9.19 6.96
N PHE A 51 -14.12 -8.84 5.85
CA PHE A 51 -13.98 -7.45 5.45
C PHE A 51 -15.36 -6.84 5.15
N ASP A 52 -15.50 -5.57 5.51
CA ASP A 52 -16.67 -4.78 5.19
C ASP A 52 -16.58 -4.28 3.74
N PRO A 53 -17.71 -4.06 3.05
CA PRO A 53 -17.69 -3.48 1.72
C PRO A 53 -16.97 -2.13 1.72
N PRO A 54 -16.26 -1.79 0.64
CA PRO A 54 -15.42 -0.58 0.60
C PRO A 54 -16.23 0.69 0.86
N GLY A 55 -15.72 1.54 1.75
CA GLY A 55 -16.22 2.91 1.98
C GLY A 55 -15.78 3.93 0.94
N LYS A 56 -15.24 3.47 -0.21
CA LYS A 56 -14.70 4.28 -1.30
C LYS A 56 -15.59 4.18 -2.53
N ILE A 57 -15.70 5.27 -3.28
CA ILE A 57 -16.27 5.29 -4.63
C ILE A 57 -15.13 5.54 -5.61
N SER A 58 -15.00 4.66 -6.60
CA SER A 58 -14.07 4.91 -7.71
C SER A 58 -14.69 5.96 -8.62
N THR A 59 -13.91 6.96 -9.03
CA THR A 59 -14.32 7.93 -10.06
C THR A 59 -14.27 7.31 -11.47
N GLY A 60 -13.67 6.12 -11.62
CA GLY A 60 -13.41 5.49 -12.91
C GLY A 60 -12.22 6.09 -13.67
N TRP A 61 -11.55 7.09 -13.08
CA TRP A 61 -10.39 7.77 -13.66
C TRP A 61 -9.20 7.62 -12.72
N ASP A 62 -8.06 7.17 -13.25
CA ASP A 62 -6.79 7.24 -12.54
C ASP A 62 -6.30 8.69 -12.58
N LEU A 63 -6.43 9.40 -11.46
CA LEU A 63 -5.99 10.79 -11.30
C LEU A 63 -4.50 10.88 -10.91
N GLY A 64 -3.77 9.76 -11.00
CA GLY A 64 -2.42 9.62 -10.49
C GLY A 64 -2.40 9.29 -9.00
N TRP A 65 -1.31 8.67 -8.56
CA TRP A 65 -1.02 8.37 -7.16
C TRP A 65 -0.18 9.50 -6.53
N CYS A 66 0.50 9.23 -5.42
CA CYS A 66 1.46 10.19 -4.82
C CYS A 66 2.74 10.39 -5.64
N ALA A 67 2.90 9.68 -6.76
CA ALA A 67 4.01 9.88 -7.70
C ALA A 67 3.50 10.61 -8.96
N PRO A 68 4.28 11.57 -9.51
CA PRO A 68 3.87 12.34 -10.68
C PRO A 68 3.56 11.41 -11.88
N PRO A 69 2.56 11.76 -12.70
CA PRO A 69 2.06 10.93 -13.81
C PRO A 69 2.97 11.01 -15.04
N PHE A 70 4.29 11.00 -14.88
CA PHE A 70 5.20 11.04 -16.01
C PHE A 70 5.10 9.73 -16.79
N VAL A 71 4.61 9.81 -18.02
CA VAL A 71 4.61 8.71 -18.98
C VAL A 71 5.37 9.17 -20.23
N PRO A 72 6.51 8.53 -20.58
CA PRO A 72 7.11 7.38 -19.90
C PRO A 72 7.70 7.73 -18.53
N PHE A 73 7.79 6.72 -17.66
CA PHE A 73 8.47 6.84 -16.37
C PHE A 73 9.98 7.03 -16.56
N TYR A 74 10.63 7.60 -15.54
CA TYR A 74 12.08 7.55 -15.46
C TYR A 74 12.56 6.10 -15.26
N GLU A 75 13.73 5.78 -15.81
CA GLU A 75 14.42 4.52 -15.55
C GLU A 75 14.68 4.35 -14.05
N GLN A 76 14.28 3.21 -13.48
CA GLN A 76 14.68 2.85 -12.12
C GLN A 76 16.10 2.30 -12.12
N LYS A 77 16.97 2.85 -11.29
CA LYS A 77 18.37 2.38 -11.18
C LYS A 77 19.00 2.72 -9.85
N ILE A 78 20.08 2.01 -9.52
CA ILE A 78 20.97 2.36 -8.41
C ILE A 78 21.96 3.43 -8.90
N ILE A 79 22.05 4.52 -8.16
CA ILE A 79 23.00 5.62 -8.39
C ILE A 79 24.29 5.37 -7.61
N GLU A 80 24.16 4.96 -6.34
CA GLU A 80 25.28 4.70 -5.44
C GLU A 80 24.93 3.56 -4.47
N SER A 81 25.93 2.77 -4.05
CA SER A 81 25.79 1.75 -3.03
C SER A 81 26.79 2.00 -1.90
N GLN A 82 26.29 2.07 -0.67
CA GLN A 82 27.01 2.43 0.55
C GLN A 82 26.85 1.33 1.62
N GLY A 83 27.09 0.07 1.24
CA GLY A 83 26.98 -1.07 2.15
C GLY A 83 25.53 -1.37 2.51
N ASP A 84 25.06 -0.86 3.65
CA ASP A 84 23.70 -1.11 4.17
C ASP A 84 22.62 -0.29 3.44
N TYR A 85 23.04 0.73 2.68
CA TYR A 85 22.15 1.63 1.95
C TYR A 85 22.50 1.76 0.47
N GLU A 86 21.52 2.13 -0.33
CA GLU A 86 21.64 2.47 -1.75
C GLU A 86 20.95 3.81 -2.00
N ILE A 87 21.56 4.66 -2.81
CA ILE A 87 20.86 5.79 -3.42
C ILE A 87 20.29 5.29 -4.75
N ILE A 88 18.97 5.33 -4.91
CA ILE A 88 18.27 4.90 -6.13
C ILE A 88 17.59 6.07 -6.81
N GLN A 89 17.35 5.96 -8.12
CA GLN A 89 16.37 6.75 -8.85
C GLN A 89 15.06 5.96 -8.96
N ASP A 90 13.95 6.57 -8.58
CA ASP A 90 12.62 5.97 -8.73
C ASP A 90 11.93 6.32 -10.07
N ILE A 91 10.69 5.83 -10.27
CA ILE A 91 9.91 6.09 -11.50
C ILE A 91 9.58 7.57 -11.72
N ALA A 92 9.65 8.38 -10.67
CA ALA A 92 9.41 9.82 -10.70
C ALA A 92 10.70 10.62 -10.91
N GLY A 93 11.85 9.95 -11.08
CA GLY A 93 13.16 10.58 -11.23
C GLY A 93 13.74 11.11 -9.92
N ARG A 94 13.13 10.79 -8.77
CA ARG A 94 13.57 11.24 -7.45
C ARG A 94 14.71 10.35 -6.96
N TRP A 95 15.65 10.94 -6.24
CA TRP A 95 16.74 10.19 -5.61
C TRP A 95 16.39 9.88 -4.17
N LEU A 96 16.38 8.59 -3.85
CA LEU A 96 15.96 8.06 -2.56
C LEU A 96 17.09 7.22 -1.96
N GLU A 97 17.42 7.46 -0.70
CA GLU A 97 18.24 6.53 0.08
C GLU A 97 17.34 5.45 0.69
N VAL A 98 17.71 4.21 0.41
CA VAL A 98 16.96 3.00 0.77
C VAL A 98 17.90 1.96 1.34
N PHE A 99 17.39 1.02 2.13
CA PHE A 99 18.18 -0.14 2.53
C PHE A 99 18.53 -1.01 1.33
N THR A 100 19.77 -1.50 1.29
CA THR A 100 20.24 -2.40 0.23
C THR A 100 19.32 -3.61 0.09
N GLY A 101 18.85 -3.87 -1.14
CA GLY A 101 17.96 -4.99 -1.44
C GLY A 101 16.51 -4.85 -0.92
N ARG A 102 16.12 -3.71 -0.34
CA ARG A 102 14.76 -3.45 0.13
C ARG A 102 14.17 -2.20 -0.53
N ARG A 103 12.91 -2.27 -0.98
CA ARG A 103 12.25 -1.17 -1.72
C ARG A 103 10.94 -0.67 -1.10
N HIS A 104 10.41 -1.36 -0.09
CA HIS A 104 9.17 -0.99 0.59
C HIS A 104 9.20 -1.37 2.07
N GLY A 105 8.18 -0.93 2.81
CA GLY A 105 8.02 -1.20 4.24
C GLY A 105 8.83 -0.28 5.16
N PHE A 106 9.32 0.85 4.65
CA PHE A 106 9.98 1.92 5.40
C PHE A 106 9.75 3.27 4.71
N MET A 107 9.97 4.38 5.42
CA MET A 107 10.02 5.71 4.82
C MET A 107 11.45 5.94 4.30
N PRO A 108 11.66 6.18 2.99
CA PRO A 108 12.99 6.50 2.47
C PRO A 108 13.40 7.93 2.80
N ASP A 109 14.70 8.19 2.77
CA ASP A 109 15.23 9.54 2.86
C ASP A 109 15.38 10.14 1.45
N TYR A 110 14.84 11.33 1.25
CA TYR A 110 14.87 12.03 -0.03
C TYR A 110 16.17 12.84 -0.16
N GLN A 111 16.95 12.54 -1.20
CA GLN A 111 18.17 13.28 -1.51
C GLN A 111 17.83 14.60 -2.21
N LYS A 112 18.61 15.64 -1.93
CA LYS A 112 18.41 17.01 -2.46
C LYS A 112 18.98 17.18 -3.86
#